data_AF-A0A0F5ZM51-F1
#
_entry.id   AF-A0A0F5ZM51-F1
#
_cell.length_a   1.000
_cell.length_b   1.000
_cell.length_c   1.000
_cell.angle_alpha   90.00
_cell.angle_beta   90.00
_cell.angle_gamma   90.00
#
_symmetry.space_group_name_H-M   'P 1'
#
loop_
_entity.id
_entity.type
_entity.pdbx_description
1 polymer ?
#
loop_
_entity_poly.entity_id
_entity_poly.type
_entity_poly.pdbx_seq_one_letter_code
_entity_poly.pdbx_strand_id
1 'polypeptide(L)'
;MLLRTAQVAELEGAVHVSGHAHTILRMAHLSSPEDFGPWLEATPVLWSLRYKPLVGDALLDELARSHNSVSAANMGLLARCFGWDDVHDGVDPDRLASIQSRGHRRWAAETGNAAELSALLEQEGSLRLGRITVSRCLRYLSQPWNLRRSLWQAQLPEHISEVNALLDAIESGGSEQLPEAWHPQQILFWRSLADVSRPRRWRWQVNALRGVLLGVCSLLFFGGIAGVSLVQGRRAKPRYSSRWGRSWACCWR
;
A
#
# COMPACT_ATOMS: atom_id res chain seq x y z
N MET A 1 20.77 16.75 42.49
CA MET A 1 21.04 15.32 42.76
C MET A 1 19.87 14.80 43.61
N LEU A 2 18.77 14.42 42.95
CA LEU A 2 17.57 13.92 43.62
C LEU A 2 17.53 12.42 43.40
N LEU A 3 17.86 11.67 44.44
CA LEU A 3 17.62 10.24 44.55
C LEU A 3 16.10 10.04 44.51
N ARG A 4 15.57 9.74 43.32
CA ARG A 4 14.22 9.20 43.16
C ARG A 4 14.28 7.77 43.69
N THR A 5 13.93 7.60 44.95
CA THR A 5 13.62 6.31 45.55
C THR A 5 12.53 5.67 44.70
N ALA A 6 12.93 4.77 43.79
CA ALA A 6 12.01 3.92 43.07
C ALA A 6 11.23 3.13 44.13
N GLN A 7 9.94 3.42 44.24
CA GLN A 7 9.02 2.64 45.04
C GLN A 7 9.08 1.19 44.55
N VAL A 8 9.79 0.35 45.30
CA VAL A 8 9.61 -1.11 45.33
C VAL A 8 8.33 -1.41 46.15
N ALA A 9 7.26 -0.65 45.89
CA ALA A 9 5.99 -0.78 46.59
C ALA A 9 5.12 -1.77 45.79
N GLU A 10 4.94 -2.95 46.39
CA GLU A 10 3.82 -3.86 46.17
C GLU A 10 3.71 -4.54 44.79
N LEU A 11 4.51 -5.59 44.58
CA LEU A 11 4.20 -6.67 43.63
C LEU A 11 3.53 -7.86 44.35
N GLU A 12 2.63 -7.59 45.30
CA GLU A 12 1.75 -8.59 45.94
C GLU A 12 0.32 -8.63 45.34
N GLY A 13 0.06 -7.86 44.28
CA GLY A 13 -1.06 -8.12 43.37
C GLY A 13 -0.59 -9.07 42.27
N ALA A 14 -1.36 -10.12 41.97
CA ALA A 14 -1.06 -11.07 40.91
C ALA A 14 -0.55 -10.34 39.64
N VAL A 15 0.75 -10.45 39.35
CA VAL A 15 1.34 -9.78 38.20
C VAL A 15 0.66 -10.32 36.96
N HIS A 16 -0.19 -9.50 36.35
CA HIS A 16 -0.88 -9.85 35.11
C HIS A 16 0.11 -9.80 33.96
N VAL A 17 0.79 -10.93 33.73
CA VAL A 17 1.82 -11.11 32.69
C VAL A 17 1.31 -10.66 31.32
N SER A 18 0.11 -11.09 30.92
CA SER A 18 -0.51 -10.70 29.65
C SER A 18 -0.81 -9.20 29.55
N GLY A 19 -1.16 -8.55 30.67
CA GLY A 19 -1.42 -7.11 30.71
C GLY A 19 -0.15 -6.29 30.50
N HIS A 20 0.98 -6.75 31.06
CA HIS A 20 2.29 -6.16 30.83
C HIS A 20 2.74 -6.36 29.38
N ALA A 21 2.57 -7.57 28.82
CA ALA A 21 2.89 -7.83 27.42
C ALA A 21 2.10 -6.91 26.47
N HIS A 22 0.79 -6.76 26.66
CA HIS A 22 -0.04 -5.86 25.86
C HIS A 22 0.39 -4.39 25.99
N THR A 23 0.74 -3.95 27.19
CA THR A 23 1.22 -2.58 27.43
C THR A 23 2.55 -2.31 26.73
N ILE A 24 3.48 -3.26 26.79
CA ILE A 24 4.77 -3.17 26.10
C ILE A 24 4.57 -3.10 24.59
N LEU A 25 3.71 -3.94 23.99
CA LEU A 25 3.42 -3.86 22.55
C LEU A 25 2.75 -2.55 22.15
N ARG A 26 1.82 -2.05 22.97
CA ARG A 26 1.18 -0.77 22.70
C ARG A 26 2.21 0.36 22.68
N MET A 27 3.13 0.39 23.64
CA MET A 27 4.20 1.38 23.67
C MET A 27 5.18 1.21 22.50
N ALA A 28 5.52 -0.04 22.15
CA ALA A 28 6.36 -0.33 20.99
C ALA A 28 5.72 0.11 19.65
N HIS A 29 4.39 0.13 19.56
CA HIS A 29 3.66 0.62 18.39
C HIS A 29 3.61 2.16 18.34
N LEU A 30 3.38 2.81 19.48
CA LEU A 30 3.12 4.26 19.55
C LEU A 30 4.39 5.13 19.67
N SER A 31 5.47 4.59 20.26
CA SER A 31 6.66 5.37 20.61
C SER A 31 7.74 5.32 19.54
N SER A 32 8.50 6.42 19.45
CA SER A 32 9.74 6.44 18.68
C SER A 32 10.78 5.50 19.34
N PRO A 33 11.77 4.98 18.59
CA PRO A 33 12.83 4.14 19.16
C PRO A 33 13.67 4.84 20.23
N GLU A 34 13.82 6.17 20.12
CA GLU A 34 14.56 6.99 21.08
C GLU A 34 13.86 7.05 22.44
N ASP A 35 12.53 7.06 22.46
CA ASP A 35 11.73 7.11 23.68
C ASP A 35 11.44 5.70 24.24
N PHE A 36 11.29 4.71 23.35
CA PHE A 36 10.89 3.37 23.70
C PHE A 36 11.97 2.62 24.49
N GLY A 37 13.24 2.73 24.10
CA GLY A 37 14.36 2.07 24.79
C GLY A 37 14.46 2.44 26.27
N PRO A 38 14.57 3.74 26.61
CA PRO A 38 14.62 4.20 28.00
C PRO A 38 13.36 3.81 28.81
N TRP A 39 12.18 3.84 28.18
CA TRP A 39 10.94 3.40 28.83
C TRP A 39 10.96 1.89 29.15
N LEU A 40 11.44 1.08 28.21
CA LEU A 40 11.56 -0.37 28.37
C LEU A 40 12.54 -0.71 29.52
N GLU A 41 13.69 -0.04 29.57
CA GLU A 41 14.67 -0.19 30.65
C GLU A 41 14.13 0.27 32.02
N ALA A 42 13.29 1.30 32.05
CA ALA A 42 12.68 1.79 33.28
C ALA A 42 11.55 0.90 33.82
N THR A 43 11.13 -0.15 33.08
CA THR A 43 9.99 -0.99 33.43
C THR A 43 10.37 -2.01 34.51
N PRO A 44 9.85 -1.91 35.76
CA PRO A 44 10.35 -2.71 36.89
C PRO A 44 10.09 -4.22 36.77
N VAL A 45 9.01 -4.62 36.09
CA VAL A 45 8.66 -6.04 35.91
C VAL A 45 9.74 -6.82 35.14
N LEU A 46 10.47 -6.13 34.27
CA LEU A 46 11.52 -6.71 33.41
C LEU A 46 12.84 -6.91 34.15
N TRP A 47 12.98 -6.35 35.35
CA TRP A 47 14.17 -6.52 36.18
C TRP A 47 14.06 -7.75 37.08
N SER A 48 12.87 -8.34 37.18
CA SER A 48 12.66 -9.59 37.89
C SER A 48 13.10 -10.77 37.03
N LEU A 49 14.07 -11.56 37.53
CA LEU A 49 14.49 -12.82 36.92
C LEU A 49 13.34 -13.82 36.76
N ARG A 50 12.31 -13.74 37.61
CA ARG A 50 11.14 -14.62 37.55
C ARG A 50 10.12 -14.17 36.50
N TYR A 51 9.83 -12.88 36.44
CA TYR A 51 8.74 -12.37 35.59
C TYR A 51 9.20 -12.02 34.16
N LYS A 52 10.48 -11.68 33.96
CA LYS A 52 11.00 -11.32 32.64
C LYS A 52 10.79 -12.43 31.59
N PRO A 53 11.11 -13.71 31.84
CA PRO A 53 10.87 -14.77 30.86
C PRO A 53 9.38 -14.98 30.58
N LEU A 54 8.53 -14.97 31.62
CA LEU A 54 7.07 -15.13 31.49
C LEU A 54 6.44 -14.00 30.65
N VAL A 55 6.90 -12.77 30.86
CA VAL A 55 6.46 -11.62 30.05
C VAL A 55 6.97 -11.75 28.62
N GLY A 56 8.19 -12.24 28.41
CA GLY A 56 8.75 -12.53 27.09
C GLY A 56 7.91 -13.55 26.31
N ASP A 57 7.57 -14.68 26.91
CA ASP A 57 6.74 -15.71 26.28
C ASP A 57 5.35 -15.16 25.92
N ALA A 58 4.72 -14.45 26.86
CA ALA A 58 3.44 -13.81 26.61
C ALA A 58 3.52 -12.73 25.51
N LEU A 59 4.65 -12.04 25.39
CA LEU A 59 4.91 -11.04 24.37
C LEU A 59 5.09 -11.68 22.99
N LEU A 60 5.80 -12.80 22.88
CA LEU A 60 5.92 -13.57 21.63
C LEU A 60 4.57 -14.14 21.20
N ASP A 61 3.80 -14.70 22.13
CA ASP A 61 2.47 -15.21 21.82
C ASP A 61 1.54 -14.08 21.39
N GLU A 62 1.62 -12.92 22.05
CA GLU A 62 0.84 -11.75 21.66
C GLU A 62 1.33 -11.17 20.32
N LEU A 63 2.63 -11.16 20.00
CA LEU A 63 3.12 -10.77 18.67
C LEU A 63 2.69 -11.74 17.58
N ALA A 64 2.66 -13.04 17.88
CA ALA A 64 2.22 -14.07 16.95
C ALA A 64 0.70 -13.97 16.67
N ARG A 65 -0.09 -13.61 17.70
CA ARG A 65 -1.56 -13.49 17.63
C ARG A 65 -2.04 -12.10 17.18
N SER A 66 -1.34 -11.04 17.58
CA SER A 66 -1.75 -9.66 17.35
C SER A 66 -1.40 -9.20 15.94
N HIS A 67 -2.08 -8.14 15.52
CA HIS A 67 -1.85 -7.50 14.22
C HIS A 67 -1.11 -6.17 14.34
N ASN A 68 -0.53 -5.91 15.51
CA ASN A 68 0.13 -4.65 15.80
C ASN A 68 1.34 -4.45 14.90
N SER A 69 1.44 -3.26 14.31
CA SER A 69 2.63 -2.86 13.57
C SER A 69 3.70 -2.40 14.56
N VAL A 70 4.93 -2.90 14.41
CA VAL A 70 6.06 -2.50 15.25
C VAL A 70 7.24 -2.18 14.34
N SER A 71 7.89 -1.06 14.59
CA SER A 71 9.08 -0.66 13.81
C SER A 71 10.21 -1.69 14.00
N ALA A 72 11.05 -1.88 12.98
CA ALA A 72 12.20 -2.79 13.09
C ALA A 72 13.13 -2.40 14.25
N ALA A 73 13.30 -1.10 14.48
CA ALA A 73 14.09 -0.58 15.59
C ALA A 73 13.50 -0.96 16.96
N ASN A 74 12.17 -0.80 17.16
CA ASN A 74 11.53 -1.20 18.41
C ASN A 74 11.51 -2.72 18.58
N MET A 75 11.35 -3.50 17.51
CA MET A 75 11.51 -4.95 17.56
C MET A 75 12.94 -5.38 17.92
N GLY A 76 13.96 -4.69 17.41
CA GLY A 76 15.35 -4.93 17.79
C GLY A 76 15.61 -4.64 19.27
N LEU A 77 14.99 -3.60 19.83
CA LEU A 77 15.05 -3.31 21.27
C LEU A 77 14.37 -4.39 22.10
N LEU A 78 13.22 -4.92 21.64
CA LEU A 78 12.54 -6.04 22.29
C LEU A 78 13.38 -7.32 22.24
N ALA A 79 13.90 -7.67 21.07
CA ALA A 79 14.74 -8.86 20.89
C ALA A 79 15.95 -8.82 21.84
N ARG A 80 16.69 -7.70 21.85
CA ARG A 80 17.83 -7.51 22.76
C ARG A 80 17.45 -7.51 24.24
N CYS A 81 16.28 -6.95 24.58
CA CYS A 81 15.83 -6.92 25.98
C CYS A 81 15.54 -8.33 26.49
N PHE A 82 14.93 -9.17 25.67
CA PHE A 82 14.50 -10.52 26.06
C PHE A 82 15.46 -11.65 25.66
N GLY A 83 16.54 -11.37 24.92
CA GLY A 83 17.53 -12.36 24.48
C GLY A 83 17.10 -13.18 23.26
N TRP A 84 16.04 -12.76 22.56
CA TRP A 84 15.51 -13.54 21.42
C TRP A 84 16.44 -13.57 20.20
N ASP A 85 17.43 -12.68 20.15
CA ASP A 85 18.51 -12.67 19.17
C ASP A 85 19.60 -13.73 19.44
N ASP A 86 19.62 -14.32 20.64
CA ASP A 86 20.54 -15.40 20.99
C ASP A 86 19.96 -16.77 20.58
N VAL A 87 20.67 -17.47 19.70
CA VAL A 87 20.30 -18.80 19.16
C VAL A 87 20.11 -19.87 20.26
N HIS A 88 20.56 -19.60 21.48
CA HIS A 88 20.52 -20.52 22.62
C HIS A 88 19.24 -20.47 23.46
N ASP A 89 18.38 -19.47 23.27
CA ASP A 89 17.17 -19.28 24.10
C ASP A 89 15.98 -20.18 23.71
N GLY A 90 16.17 -21.08 22.74
CA GLY A 90 15.15 -22.07 22.34
C GLY A 90 13.95 -21.49 21.59
N VAL A 91 13.94 -20.18 21.32
CA VAL A 91 12.99 -19.55 20.40
C VAL A 91 13.35 -19.94 18.98
N ASP A 92 12.36 -20.44 18.24
CA ASP A 92 12.52 -20.78 16.82
C ASP A 92 12.90 -19.50 16.03
N PRO A 93 14.13 -19.42 15.47
CA PRO A 93 14.62 -18.24 14.79
C PRO A 93 13.82 -17.92 13.54
N ASP A 94 13.30 -18.95 12.84
CA ASP A 94 12.49 -18.78 11.64
C ASP A 94 11.12 -18.18 12.01
N ARG A 95 10.53 -18.66 13.13
CA ARG A 95 9.28 -18.10 13.66
C ARG A 95 9.46 -16.63 14.07
N LEU A 96 10.56 -16.29 14.74
CA LEU A 96 10.83 -14.91 15.14
C LEU A 96 11.05 -13.99 13.93
N ALA A 97 11.85 -14.43 12.94
CA ALA A 97 12.06 -13.68 11.69
C ALA A 97 10.74 -13.46 10.93
N SER A 98 9.85 -14.45 10.94
CA SER A 98 8.51 -14.31 10.38
C SER A 98 7.69 -13.25 11.13
N ILE A 99 7.72 -13.23 12.46
CA ILE A 99 6.98 -12.23 13.25
C ILE A 99 7.52 -10.82 12.99
N GLN A 100 8.84 -10.66 12.96
CA GLN A 100 9.50 -9.37 12.73
C GLN A 100 9.22 -8.81 11.34
N SER A 101 9.38 -9.62 10.29
CA SER A 101 9.11 -9.21 8.90
C SER A 101 7.66 -8.76 8.71
N ARG A 102 6.70 -9.49 9.30
CA ARG A 102 5.26 -9.16 9.26
C ARG A 102 4.95 -7.85 9.97
N GLY A 103 5.43 -7.68 11.21
CA GLY A 103 5.21 -6.46 11.99
C GLY A 103 5.80 -5.22 11.33
N HIS A 104 6.99 -5.37 10.74
CA HIS A 104 7.69 -4.28 10.08
C HIS A 104 7.07 -3.89 8.73
N ARG A 105 6.64 -4.86 7.90
CA ARG A 105 5.91 -4.59 6.64
C ARG A 105 4.65 -3.76 6.89
N ARG A 106 3.89 -4.10 7.94
CA ARG A 106 2.71 -3.32 8.36
C ARG A 106 3.07 -1.91 8.81
N TRP A 107 4.11 -1.77 9.62
CA TRP A 107 4.55 -0.48 10.11
C TRP A 107 4.98 0.42 8.94
N ALA A 108 5.69 -0.11 7.95
CA ALA A 108 6.08 0.62 6.75
C ALA A 108 4.87 1.02 5.88
N ALA A 109 3.85 0.15 5.80
CA ALA A 109 2.60 0.43 5.10
C ALA A 109 1.76 1.51 5.81
N GLU A 110 1.70 1.51 7.13
CA GLU A 110 0.96 2.48 7.97
C GLU A 110 1.63 3.85 7.99
N THR A 111 2.95 3.89 8.19
CA THR A 111 3.74 5.14 8.17
C THR A 111 3.86 5.73 6.77
N GLY A 112 3.55 4.95 5.73
CA GLY A 112 3.70 5.34 4.33
C GLY A 112 5.16 5.39 3.87
N ASN A 113 6.08 4.74 4.58
CA ASN A 113 7.49 4.68 4.19
C ASN A 113 7.71 3.71 3.02
N ALA A 114 7.46 4.21 1.81
CA ALA A 114 7.54 3.43 0.59
C ALA A 114 8.95 2.94 0.24
N ALA A 115 9.99 3.63 0.68
CA ALA A 115 11.38 3.25 0.39
C ALA A 115 11.77 2.00 1.19
N GLU A 116 11.42 1.99 2.47
CA GLU A 116 11.67 0.88 3.38
C GLU A 116 10.82 -0.32 3.00
N LEU A 117 9.52 -0.11 2.69
CA LEU A 117 8.68 -1.20 2.20
C LEU A 117 9.20 -1.80 0.89
N SER A 118 9.64 -0.99 -0.08
CA SER A 118 10.18 -1.52 -1.32
C SER A 118 11.46 -2.34 -1.11
N ALA A 119 12.35 -1.90 -0.21
CA ALA A 119 13.59 -2.60 0.08
C ALA A 119 13.32 -3.97 0.73
N LEU A 120 12.37 -4.03 1.67
CA LEU A 120 11.96 -5.28 2.33
C LEU A 120 11.38 -6.29 1.33
N LEU A 121 10.44 -5.84 0.48
CA LEU A 121 9.78 -6.71 -0.49
C LEU A 121 10.74 -7.19 -1.60
N GLU A 122 11.73 -6.37 -1.96
CA GLU A 122 12.81 -6.78 -2.87
C GLU A 122 13.71 -7.84 -2.22
N GLN A 123 14.07 -7.68 -0.94
CA GLN A 123 14.90 -8.63 -0.20
C GLN A 123 14.20 -9.98 0.01
N GLU A 124 12.90 -9.98 0.26
CA GLU A 124 12.08 -11.19 0.38
C GLU A 124 11.77 -11.84 -0.98
N GLY A 125 12.08 -11.18 -2.10
CA GLY A 125 11.75 -11.63 -3.45
C GLY A 125 10.25 -11.65 -3.76
N SER A 126 9.43 -11.06 -2.88
CA SER A 126 7.96 -11.11 -2.92
C SER A 126 7.36 -10.12 -3.92
N LEU A 127 8.07 -9.03 -4.23
CA LEU A 127 7.60 -8.01 -5.17
C LEU A 127 8.75 -7.48 -6.05
N ARG A 128 8.55 -7.43 -7.37
CA ARG A 128 9.47 -6.77 -8.33
C ARG A 128 8.98 -5.41 -8.80
N LEU A 129 8.18 -4.71 -7.99
CA LEU A 129 7.78 -3.33 -8.30
C LEU A 129 8.87 -2.38 -7.83
N GLY A 130 9.27 -1.45 -8.71
CA GLY A 130 10.20 -0.39 -8.32
C GLY A 130 9.60 0.53 -7.25
N ARG A 131 10.47 1.14 -6.43
CA ARG A 131 10.15 2.10 -5.36
C ARG A 131 9.11 3.16 -5.75
N ILE A 132 9.17 3.67 -6.99
CA ILE A 132 8.23 4.70 -7.47
C ILE A 132 6.80 4.16 -7.52
N THR A 133 6.61 2.94 -8.02
CA THR A 133 5.29 2.30 -8.12
C THR A 133 4.72 1.99 -6.74
N VAL A 134 5.56 1.46 -5.84
CA VAL A 134 5.18 1.21 -4.42
C VAL A 134 4.73 2.51 -3.75
N SER A 135 5.50 3.60 -3.90
CA SER A 135 5.16 4.90 -3.30
C SER A 135 3.85 5.50 -3.84
N ARG A 136 3.58 5.31 -5.14
CA ARG A 136 2.33 5.74 -5.78
C ARG A 136 1.14 4.96 -5.23
N CYS A 137 1.27 3.64 -5.14
CA CYS A 137 0.23 2.76 -4.62
C CYS A 137 -0.05 3.04 -3.14
N LEU A 138 0.99 3.16 -2.30
CA LEU A 138 0.83 3.49 -0.87
C LEU A 138 0.16 4.84 -0.67
N ARG A 139 0.61 5.90 -1.36
CA ARG A 139 -0.01 7.23 -1.29
C ARG A 139 -1.49 7.19 -1.67
N TYR A 140 -1.84 6.31 -2.59
CA TYR A 140 -3.21 6.15 -3.04
C TYR A 140 -4.06 5.33 -2.04
N LEU A 141 -3.50 4.29 -1.44
CA LEU A 141 -4.17 3.45 -0.43
C LEU A 141 -4.34 4.17 0.91
N SER A 142 -3.45 5.11 1.25
CA SER A 142 -3.55 5.92 2.47
C SER A 142 -4.53 7.10 2.38
N GLN A 143 -5.09 7.40 1.20
CA GLN A 143 -6.02 8.50 1.01
C GLN A 143 -7.49 8.09 1.27
N PRO A 144 -8.36 9.03 1.68
CA PRO A 144 -9.78 8.74 1.89
C PRO A 144 -10.42 8.24 0.58
N TRP A 145 -11.16 7.14 0.70
CA TRP A 145 -11.64 6.41 -0.47
C TRP A 145 -12.70 7.22 -1.24
N ASN A 146 -12.55 7.27 -2.56
CA ASN A 146 -13.48 7.94 -3.46
C ASN A 146 -13.73 7.08 -4.70
N LEU A 147 -14.96 6.57 -4.84
CA LEU A 147 -15.33 5.63 -5.89
C LEU A 147 -15.04 6.16 -7.30
N ARG A 148 -15.34 7.43 -7.59
CA ARG A 148 -15.10 8.03 -8.92
C ARG A 148 -13.61 8.01 -9.29
N ARG A 149 -12.74 8.32 -8.33
CA ARG A 149 -11.30 8.31 -8.53
C ARG A 149 -10.77 6.89 -8.72
N SER A 150 -11.25 5.94 -7.92
CA SER A 150 -10.93 4.51 -8.08
C SER A 150 -11.33 3.99 -9.46
N LEU A 151 -12.54 4.33 -9.95
CA LEU A 151 -13.01 3.94 -11.28
C LEU A 151 -12.17 4.55 -12.40
N TRP A 152 -11.77 5.82 -12.27
CA TRP A 152 -10.90 6.49 -13.23
C TRP A 152 -9.49 5.87 -13.28
N GLN A 153 -8.94 5.51 -12.12
CA GLN A 153 -7.61 4.90 -12.07
C GLN A 153 -7.60 3.43 -12.51
N ALA A 154 -8.71 2.71 -12.28
CA ALA A 154 -8.91 1.35 -12.78
C ALA A 154 -9.04 1.26 -14.31
N GLN A 155 -9.02 2.39 -15.04
CA GLN A 155 -9.01 2.36 -16.50
C GLN A 155 -7.74 1.71 -17.06
N LEU A 156 -6.59 1.87 -16.39
CA LEU A 156 -5.33 1.20 -16.76
C LEU A 156 -5.26 -0.20 -16.13
N PRO A 157 -5.12 -1.28 -16.92
CA PRO A 157 -4.97 -2.64 -16.39
C PRO A 157 -3.72 -2.80 -15.52
N GLU A 158 -2.61 -2.14 -15.88
CA GLU A 158 -1.34 -2.19 -15.16
C GLU A 158 -1.49 -1.73 -13.69
N HIS A 159 -2.23 -0.65 -13.45
CA HIS A 159 -2.51 -0.17 -12.10
C HIS A 159 -3.31 -1.18 -11.26
N ILE A 160 -4.18 -1.98 -11.87
CA ILE A 160 -4.92 -3.03 -11.15
C ILE A 160 -3.94 -4.12 -10.71
N SER A 161 -3.04 -4.55 -11.58
CA SER A 161 -2.01 -5.55 -11.23
C SER A 161 -1.01 -5.03 -10.21
N GLU A 162 -0.56 -3.77 -10.32
CA GLU A 162 0.40 -3.16 -9.39
C GLU A 162 -0.17 -3.05 -7.98
N VAL A 163 -1.40 -2.56 -7.84
CA VAL A 163 -2.06 -2.42 -6.53
C VAL A 163 -2.33 -3.79 -5.92
N ASN A 164 -2.81 -4.76 -6.71
CA ASN A 164 -3.05 -6.10 -6.17
C ASN A 164 -1.74 -6.84 -5.85
N ALA A 165 -0.68 -6.68 -6.64
CA ALA A 165 0.64 -7.23 -6.32
C ALA A 165 1.18 -6.64 -5.01
N LEU A 166 1.01 -5.34 -4.77
CA LEU A 166 1.38 -4.72 -3.50
C LEU A 166 0.53 -5.27 -2.34
N LEU A 167 -0.79 -5.39 -2.51
CA LEU A 167 -1.67 -5.98 -1.50
C LEU A 167 -1.29 -7.44 -1.21
N ASP A 168 -0.96 -8.22 -2.24
CA ASP A 168 -0.50 -9.61 -2.12
C ASP A 168 0.86 -9.73 -1.43
N ALA A 169 1.79 -8.81 -1.68
CA ALA A 169 3.09 -8.81 -1.02
C ALA A 169 3.04 -8.31 0.44
N ILE A 170 1.99 -7.56 0.81
CA ILE A 170 1.69 -7.22 2.20
C ILE A 170 0.94 -8.38 2.88
N GLU A 171 0.09 -9.10 2.15
CA GLU A 171 -0.66 -10.26 2.65
C GLU A 171 0.12 -11.59 2.55
N SER A 172 1.31 -11.61 1.93
CA SER A 172 2.12 -12.82 1.74
C SER A 172 2.57 -13.35 3.11
N GLY A 173 1.83 -14.35 3.57
CA GLY A 173 1.71 -14.77 4.96
C GLY A 173 0.32 -15.34 5.29
N GLY A 174 -0.68 -15.13 4.41
CA GLY A 174 -1.96 -15.87 4.36
C GLY A 174 -2.97 -15.53 5.46
N SER A 175 -2.60 -14.76 6.47
CA SER A 175 -3.50 -14.33 7.56
C SER A 175 -3.19 -12.93 8.07
N GLU A 176 -2.44 -12.14 7.30
CA GLU A 176 -2.14 -10.77 7.68
C GLU A 176 -3.27 -9.83 7.29
N GLN A 177 -3.97 -9.31 8.29
CA GLN A 177 -4.84 -8.17 8.12
C GLN A 177 -4.01 -6.97 7.66
N LEU A 178 -4.50 -6.31 6.60
CA LEU A 178 -4.01 -5.04 6.08
C LEU A 178 -4.15 -3.93 7.13
N PRO A 179 -3.36 -2.84 7.04
CA PRO A 179 -3.45 -1.71 7.95
C PRO A 179 -4.88 -1.26 8.22
N GLU A 180 -5.28 -1.12 9.49
CA GLU A 180 -6.63 -0.64 9.86
C GLU A 180 -6.92 0.78 9.34
N ALA A 181 -5.87 1.57 9.11
CA ALA A 181 -5.95 2.90 8.53
C ALA A 181 -6.53 2.88 7.09
N TRP A 182 -6.47 1.75 6.40
CA TRP A 182 -6.94 1.64 5.01
C TRP A 182 -8.42 1.28 4.96
N HIS A 183 -9.17 1.97 4.11
CA HIS A 183 -10.60 1.74 4.00
C HIS A 183 -10.92 0.34 3.44
N PRO A 184 -11.74 -0.48 4.12
CA PRO A 184 -12.01 -1.85 3.71
C PRO A 184 -12.70 -1.94 2.34
N GLN A 185 -13.51 -0.93 1.99
CA GLN A 185 -14.19 -0.87 0.69
C GLN A 185 -13.23 -0.62 -0.48
N GLN A 186 -12.13 0.10 -0.25
CA GLN A 186 -11.09 0.34 -1.25
C GLN A 186 -10.35 -0.97 -1.57
N ILE A 187 -9.97 -1.72 -0.53
CA ILE A 187 -9.32 -3.03 -0.66
C ILE A 187 -10.24 -3.99 -1.42
N LEU A 188 -11.51 -4.10 -1.02
CA LEU A 188 -12.51 -4.94 -1.69
C LEU A 188 -12.71 -4.56 -3.16
N PHE A 189 -12.67 -3.28 -3.50
CA PHE A 189 -12.76 -2.82 -4.88
C PHE A 189 -11.59 -3.35 -5.72
N TRP A 190 -10.34 -3.13 -5.30
CA TRP A 190 -9.17 -3.57 -6.06
C TRP A 190 -9.06 -5.09 -6.15
N ARG A 191 -9.32 -5.80 -5.04
CA ARG A 191 -9.40 -7.27 -5.00
C ARG A 191 -10.46 -7.81 -5.95
N SER A 192 -11.62 -7.16 -6.02
CA SER A 192 -12.70 -7.59 -6.92
C SER A 192 -12.41 -7.40 -8.41
N LEU A 193 -11.46 -6.53 -8.75
CA LEU A 193 -11.04 -6.31 -10.14
C LEU A 193 -9.98 -7.32 -10.59
N ALA A 194 -9.16 -7.83 -9.68
CA ALA A 194 -8.19 -8.89 -9.94
C ALA A 194 -8.82 -10.29 -9.96
N ASP A 195 -9.89 -10.52 -9.18
CA ASP A 195 -10.59 -11.81 -9.18
C ASP A 195 -11.36 -12.04 -10.50
N VAL A 196 -10.79 -12.90 -11.36
CA VAL A 196 -11.35 -13.26 -12.66
C VAL A 196 -12.63 -14.09 -12.50
N SER A 197 -12.75 -14.82 -11.40
CA SER A 197 -13.71 -15.91 -11.16
C SER A 197 -15.13 -15.44 -10.84
N ARG A 198 -15.30 -14.21 -10.34
CA ARG A 198 -16.61 -13.69 -9.92
C ARG A 198 -17.02 -12.46 -10.72
N PRO A 199 -18.11 -12.52 -11.52
CA PRO A 199 -18.64 -11.34 -12.21
C PRO A 199 -19.29 -10.39 -11.19
N ARG A 200 -18.55 -9.37 -10.75
CA ARG A 200 -19.06 -8.31 -9.86
C ARG A 200 -19.45 -7.06 -10.62
N ARG A 201 -20.40 -6.29 -10.05
CA ARG A 201 -20.93 -5.02 -10.59
C ARG A 201 -19.82 -3.99 -10.92
N TRP A 202 -18.70 -4.02 -10.20
CA TRP A 202 -17.56 -3.13 -10.42
C TRP A 202 -16.82 -3.36 -11.73
N ARG A 203 -16.65 -4.62 -12.16
CA ARG A 203 -16.03 -4.93 -13.46
C ARG A 203 -16.89 -4.43 -14.62
N TRP A 204 -18.21 -4.55 -14.49
CA TRP A 204 -19.16 -3.99 -15.46
C TRP A 204 -19.05 -2.47 -15.57
N GLN A 205 -18.96 -1.75 -14.45
CA GLN A 205 -18.80 -0.29 -14.46
C GLN A 205 -17.48 0.16 -15.09
N VAL A 206 -16.37 -0.52 -14.78
CA VAL A 206 -15.06 -0.22 -15.37
C VAL A 206 -15.06 -0.48 -16.88
N ASN A 207 -15.59 -1.63 -17.32
CA ASN A 207 -15.66 -1.98 -18.74
C ASN A 207 -16.62 -1.08 -19.53
N ALA A 208 -17.76 -0.70 -18.93
CA ALA A 208 -18.68 0.26 -19.53
C ALA A 208 -18.01 1.63 -19.72
N LEU A 209 -17.27 2.11 -18.70
CA LEU A 209 -16.54 3.37 -18.80
C LEU A 209 -15.44 3.32 -19.86
N ARG A 210 -14.68 2.21 -19.95
CA ARG A 210 -13.70 1.98 -21.01
C ARG A 210 -14.35 2.04 -22.39
N GLY A 211 -15.51 1.40 -22.55
CA GLY A 211 -16.28 1.41 -23.80
C GLY A 211 -16.72 2.82 -24.21
N VAL A 212 -17.21 3.62 -23.25
CA VAL A 212 -17.57 5.02 -23.50
C VAL A 212 -16.35 5.85 -23.88
N LEU A 213 -15.22 5.70 -23.16
CA LEU A 213 -14.00 6.43 -23.47
C LEU A 213 -13.48 6.12 -24.88
N LEU A 214 -13.42 4.83 -25.23
CA LEU A 214 -13.01 4.38 -26.54
C LEU A 214 -13.97 4.90 -27.62
N GLY A 215 -15.28 4.84 -27.37
CA GLY A 215 -16.29 5.37 -28.29
C GLY A 215 -16.13 6.87 -28.55
N VAL A 216 -15.88 7.67 -27.50
CA VAL A 216 -15.59 9.11 -27.63
C VAL A 216 -14.30 9.35 -28.40
N CYS A 217 -13.21 8.62 -28.11
CA CYS A 217 -11.96 8.71 -28.85
C CYS A 217 -12.15 8.36 -30.33
N SER A 218 -12.90 7.31 -30.64
CA SER A 218 -13.23 6.93 -32.02
C SER A 218 -14.04 8.02 -32.70
N LEU A 219 -15.07 8.59 -32.05
CA LEU A 219 -15.88 9.68 -32.62
C LEU A 219 -15.04 10.94 -32.89
N LEU A 220 -14.12 11.30 -31.99
CA LEU A 220 -13.19 12.43 -32.21
C LEU A 220 -12.22 12.15 -33.36
N PHE A 221 -11.70 10.92 -33.46
CA PHE A 221 -10.79 10.52 -34.53
C PHE A 221 -11.50 10.54 -35.89
N PHE A 222 -12.65 9.88 -36.02
CA PHE A 222 -13.43 9.84 -37.25
C PHE A 222 -14.06 11.19 -37.60
N GLY A 223 -14.56 11.93 -36.62
CA GLY A 223 -15.09 13.29 -36.80
C GLY A 223 -14.01 14.29 -37.23
N GLY A 224 -12.79 14.16 -36.68
CA GLY A 224 -11.63 14.94 -37.11
C GLY A 224 -11.23 14.66 -38.56
N ILE A 225 -11.18 13.38 -38.96
CA ILE A 225 -10.90 12.98 -40.35
C ILE A 225 -11.98 13.55 -41.29
N ALA A 226 -13.26 13.38 -40.96
CA ALA A 226 -14.36 13.92 -41.78
C ALA A 226 -14.32 15.45 -41.89
N GLY A 227 -13.97 16.15 -40.80
CA GLY A 227 -13.79 17.60 -40.79
C GLY A 227 -12.65 18.07 -41.70
N VAL A 228 -11.51 17.37 -41.69
CA VAL A 228 -10.35 17.67 -42.57
C VAL A 228 -10.70 17.41 -44.04
N SER A 229 -11.39 16.32 -44.35
CA SER A 229 -11.85 16.00 -45.71
C SER A 229 -12.84 17.05 -46.25
N LEU A 230 -13.75 17.56 -45.42
CA LEU A 230 -14.68 18.63 -45.81
C LEU A 230 -13.97 19.98 -46.06
N VAL A 231 -12.91 20.29 -45.30
CA VAL A 231 -12.11 21.51 -45.51
C VAL A 231 -11.28 21.42 -46.80
N GLN A 232 -10.69 20.26 -47.11
CA GLN A 232 -9.99 20.05 -48.38
C GLN A 232 -10.94 20.06 -49.58
N GLY A 233 -12.13 19.47 -49.46
CA GLY A 233 -13.17 19.52 -50.49
C GLY A 233 -13.67 20.94 -50.81
N ARG A 234 -13.72 21.84 -49.83
CA ARG A 234 -14.04 23.27 -50.08
C ARG A 234 -12.92 24.04 -50.77
N ARG A 235 -11.65 23.67 -50.56
CA ARG A 235 -10.52 24.29 -51.26
C ARG A 235 -10.35 23.80 -52.70
N ALA A 236 -10.92 22.64 -53.04
CA ALA A 236 -10.85 22.03 -54.37
C ALA A 236 -11.95 22.48 -55.34
N LYS A 237 -12.73 23.55 -55.04
CA LYS A 237 -13.63 24.15 -56.05
C LYS A 237 -12.78 24.91 -57.08
N PRO A 238 -12.71 24.48 -58.36
CA PRO A 238 -11.99 25.22 -59.37
C PRO A 238 -12.68 26.57 -59.57
N ARG A 239 -11.91 27.64 -59.39
CA ARG A 239 -12.32 29.01 -59.70
C ARG A 239 -12.35 29.13 -61.22
N TYR A 240 -13.49 28.80 -61.85
CA TYR A 240 -13.71 29.09 -63.26
C TYR A 240 -13.71 30.62 -63.43
N SER A 241 -12.57 31.17 -63.83
CA SER A 241 -12.45 32.57 -64.21
C SER A 241 -13.07 32.75 -65.59
N SER A 242 -14.30 33.25 -65.60
CA SER A 242 -14.92 33.85 -66.78
C SER A 242 -14.17 35.13 -67.15
N ARG A 243 -13.11 35.01 -67.94
CA ARG A 243 -12.49 36.15 -68.62
C ARG A 243 -11.72 35.64 -69.82
N TRP A 244 -12.36 35.66 -70.99
CA TRP A 244 -11.84 36.26 -72.23
C TRP A 244 -13.01 36.36 -73.21
N GLY A 245 -13.29 37.61 -73.60
CA GLY A 245 -14.27 37.93 -74.61
C GLY A 245 -13.62 38.18 -75.96
N ARG A 246 -14.47 38.02 -76.98
CA ARG A 246 -14.50 38.67 -78.30
C ARG A 246 -13.57 38.19 -79.42
N SER A 247 -14.26 38.01 -80.57
CA SER A 247 -13.80 38.04 -81.96
C SER A 247 -12.94 36.84 -82.38
N TRP A 248 -13.20 36.13 -83.46
CA TRP A 248 -13.48 36.63 -84.81
C TRP A 248 -14.50 35.78 -85.57
N ALA A 249 -15.43 36.46 -86.23
CA ALA A 249 -16.16 35.96 -87.38
C ALA A 249 -15.22 35.91 -88.62
N CYS A 250 -15.65 35.15 -89.63
CA CYS A 250 -15.10 35.01 -90.99
C CYS A 250 -13.95 34.00 -91.16
N CYS A 251 -14.25 32.82 -91.71
CA CYS A 251 -14.15 32.61 -93.16
C CYS A 251 -14.80 31.28 -93.58
N TRP A 252 -15.69 31.36 -94.56
CA TRP A 252 -16.16 30.26 -95.40
C TRP A 252 -14.99 29.68 -96.22
N ARG A 253 -14.90 28.34 -96.35
CA ARG A 253 -15.29 27.57 -97.54
C ARG A 253 -14.74 26.15 -97.45
#